data_AF-A0A0K2B456-F1
#
_entry.id   AF-A0A0K2B456-F1
#
_cell.length_a   1.000
_cell.length_b   1.000
_cell.length_c   1.000
_cell.angle_alpha   90.00
_cell.angle_beta   90.00
_cell.angle_gamma   90.00
#
_symmetry.space_group_name_H-M   'P 1'
#
loop_
_entity.id
_entity.type
_entity.pdbx_description
1 polymer ?
#
loop_
_entity_poly.entity_id
_entity_poly.type
_entity_poly.pdbx_seq_one_letter_code
_entity_poly.pdbx_strand_id
1 'polypeptide(L)' 'MADLRIPVLVLLAEYSRAHHAGKVADRACRMLQQGKVVVLPGATHHSLSFTAPQQLNEHLTVFLG' A
#
# COMPACT_ATOMS: atom_id res chain seq x y z
N MET A 1 -4.14 17.70 -5.62
CA MET A 1 -4.35 16.83 -4.45
C MET A 1 -5.65 16.06 -4.63
N ALA A 2 -5.78 14.86 -4.07
CA ALA A 2 -7.07 14.17 -4.07
C ALA A 2 -7.92 14.71 -2.90
N ASP A 3 -9.18 15.11 -3.13
CA ASP A 3 -10.10 15.57 -2.07
C ASP A 3 -10.73 14.40 -1.30
N LEU A 4 -9.91 13.40 -0.98
CA LEU A 4 -10.36 12.23 -0.23
C LEU A 4 -10.17 12.50 1.26
N ARG A 5 -11.29 12.75 1.95
CA ARG A 5 -11.31 13.14 3.37
C ARG A 5 -11.40 11.96 4.34
N ILE A 6 -11.47 10.74 3.80
CA ILE A 6 -11.49 9.51 4.59
C ILE A 6 -10.06 8.95 4.71
N PRO A 7 -9.73 8.23 5.81
CA PRO A 7 -8.48 7.49 5.89
C PRO A 7 -8.33 6.49 4.74
N VAL A 8 -7.11 6.36 4.21
CA VAL A 8 -6.81 5.41 3.13
C VAL A 8 -5.55 4.64 3.43
N LEU A 9 -5.60 3.31 3.27
CA LEU A 9 -4.43 2.45 3.24
C LEU A 9 -4.10 2.07 1.79
N VAL A 10 -2.88 2.39 1.35
CA VAL A 10 -2.34 1.97 0.05
C VAL A 10 -1.27 0.92 0.29
N LEU A 11 -1.51 -0.29 -0.21
CA LEU A 11 -0.59 -1.43 -0.15
C LEU A 11 -0.02 -1.72 -1.54
N LEU A 12 1.31 -1.74 -1.65
CA LEU A 12 2.03 -1.92 -2.90
C LEU A 12 2.97 -3.13 -2.79
N ALA A 13 3.15 -3.86 -3.89
CA ALA A 13 4.11 -4.95 -3.98
C ALA A 13 5.46 -4.41 -4.46
N GLU A 14 6.56 -4.69 -3.74
CA GLU A 14 7.91 -4.26 -4.11
C GLU A 14 8.28 -4.66 -5.56
N TYR A 15 7.99 -5.90 -5.93
CA TYR A 15 8.26 -6.47 -7.25
C TYR A 15 7.01 -6.47 -8.15
N SER A 16 6.15 -5.46 -8.02
CA SER A 16 5.00 -5.28 -8.90
C SER A 16 5.46 -5.01 -10.35
N ARG A 17 5.00 -5.84 -11.29
CA ARG A 17 5.17 -5.59 -12.74
C ARG A 17 4.08 -4.69 -13.33
N ALA A 18 2.95 -4.56 -12.63
CA ALA A 18 1.83 -3.75 -13.08
C ALA A 18 2.13 -2.24 -12.95
N HIS A 19 2.92 -1.87 -11.94
CA HIS A 19 3.30 -0.48 -11.68
C HIS A 19 4.63 -0.42 -10.93
N HIS A 20 5.37 0.67 -11.11
CA HIS A 20 6.59 0.91 -10.34
C HIS A 20 6.24 1.33 -8.90
N ALA A 21 6.40 0.40 -7.95
CA ALA A 21 5.98 0.57 -6.55
C ALA A 21 6.48 1.89 -5.93
N GLY A 22 7.78 2.19 -6.05
CA GLY A 22 8.36 3.43 -5.51
C GLY A 22 7.74 4.72 -6.06
N LYS A 23 7.45 4.79 -7.37
CA LYS A 23 6.83 5.97 -7.99
C LYS A 23 5.37 6.14 -7.55
N VAL A 24 4.65 5.03 -7.42
CA VAL A 24 3.27 5.05 -6.90
C VAL A 24 3.26 5.46 -5.44
N ALA A 25 4.19 4.96 -4.63
CA ALA A 25 4.29 5.29 -3.21
C ALA A 25 4.54 6.79 -3.00
N ASP A 26 5.54 7.36 -3.68
CA ASP A 26 5.84 8.79 -3.61
C ASP A 26 4.62 9.64 -4.01
N ARG A 27 3.97 9.29 -5.12
CA ARG A 27 2.78 10.01 -5.57
C ARG A 27 1.62 9.89 -4.58
N ALA A 28 1.38 8.71 -4.01
CA ALA A 28 0.34 8.48 -3.03
C ALA A 28 0.57 9.31 -1.75
N CYS A 29 1.80 9.34 -1.24
CA CYS A 29 2.18 10.17 -0.09
C CYS A 29 1.93 11.66 -0.33
N ARG A 30 2.19 12.16 -1.55
CA ARG A 30 1.94 13.58 -1.90
C ARG A 30 0.47 13.90 -2.10
N MET A 31 -0.35 12.92 -2.52
CA MET A 31 -1.73 13.16 -2.91
C MET A 31 -2.75 12.89 -1.81
N LEU A 32 -2.45 12.00 -0.86
CA LEU A 32 -3.36 11.54 0.18
C LEU A 32 -2.96 12.14 1.54
N GLN A 33 -3.64 13.21 1.95
CA GLN A 33 -3.32 13.91 3.21
C GLN A 33 -3.49 13.03 4.46
N GLN A 34 -4.42 12.06 4.41
CA GLN A 34 -4.68 11.10 5.49
C GLN A 34 -4.34 9.67 5.07
N GLY A 35 -3.42 9.53 4.11
CA GLY A 35 -3.03 8.24 3.55
C GLY A 35 -1.91 7.57 4.33
N LYS A 36 -2.05 6.27 4.60
CA LYS A 36 -0.93 5.39 4.96
C LYS A 36 -0.49 4.63 3.72
N VAL A 37 0.80 4.69 3.40
CA VAL A 37 1.37 4.03 2.22
C VAL A 37 2.40 3.01 2.69
N VAL A 38 2.27 1.78 2.21
CA VAL A 38 3.15 0.66 2.57
C VAL A 38 3.57 -0.07 1.29
N VAL A 39 4.88 -0.32 1.17
CA VAL A 39 5.42 -1.24 0.18
C VAL A 39 5.79 -2.54 0.90
N LEU A 40 5.17 -3.64 0.49
CA LEU A 40 5.42 -4.97 1.05
C LEU A 40 6.65 -5.58 0.37
N PRO A 41 7.73 -5.86 1.13
CA PRO A 41 8.97 -6.42 0.60
C PRO A 41 8.72 -7.85 0.09
N GLY A 42 9.41 -8.25 -0.97
CA GLY A 42 9.28 -9.61 -1.52
C GLY A 42 7.98 -9.89 -2.27
N ALA A 43 6.95 -9.03 -2.14
CA ALA A 43 5.67 -9.24 -2.78
C ALA A 43 5.72 -8.90 -4.27
N THR A 44 5.00 -9.71 -5.06
CA THR A 44 4.63 -9.41 -6.44
C THR A 44 3.16 -8.98 -6.47
N HIS A 45 2.69 -8.44 -7.60
CA HIS A 45 1.28 -8.06 -7.75
C HIS A 45 0.31 -9.21 -7.42
N HIS A 46 0.57 -10.41 -7.95
CA HIS A 46 -0.30 -11.57 -7.73
C HIS A 46 -0.13 -12.21 -6.36
N SER A 47 1.03 -11.99 -5.74
CA SER A 47 1.35 -12.59 -4.45
C SER A 47 1.15 -11.64 -3.27
N LEU A 48 0.71 -10.40 -3.51
CA LEU A 48 0.48 -9.41 -2.48
C LEU A 48 -0.48 -9.91 -1.38
N SER A 49 -1.48 -10.71 -1.75
CA SER A 49 -2.43 -11.32 -0.81
C SER A 49 -1.88 -12.58 -0.10
N PHE A 50 -0.73 -13.12 -0.50
CA PHE A 50 -0.25 -14.45 -0.11
C PHE A 50 1.20 -14.53 0.38
N THR A 51 2.13 -13.65 -0.04
CA THR A 51 3.58 -13.77 0.25
C THR A 51 3.93 -13.41 1.69
N ALA A 52 3.21 -12.47 2.29
CA ALA A 52 3.44 -12.02 3.66
C ALA A 52 2.10 -11.79 4.36
N PRO A 53 1.28 -12.84 4.54
CA PRO A 53 -0.09 -12.69 5.04
C PRO A 53 -0.10 -12.09 6.44
N GLN A 54 0.90 -12.38 7.27
CA GLN A 54 1.02 -11.75 8.59
C GLN A 54 1.23 -10.23 8.49
N GLN A 55 2.25 -9.78 7.76
CA GLN A 55 2.53 -8.35 7.61
C GLN A 55 1.36 -7.60 6.93
N LEU A 56 0.76 -8.21 5.92
CA LEU A 56 -0.44 -7.68 5.27
C LEU A 56 -1.58 -7.52 6.30
N ASN A 57 -1.87 -8.58 7.06
CA ASN A 57 -2.94 -8.58 8.05
C ASN A 57 -2.66 -7.59 9.18
N GLU A 58 -1.42 -7.46 9.65
CA GLU A 58 -1.03 -6.45 10.64
C GLU A 58 -1.35 -5.03 10.15
N HIS A 59 -1.03 -4.71 8.89
CA HIS A 59 -1.36 -3.41 8.32
C HIS A 59 -2.87 -3.20 8.16
N LEU A 60 -3.63 -4.24 7.79
CA LEU A 60 -5.08 -4.18 7.66
C LEU A 60 -5.77 -4.00 9.00
N THR A 61 -5.41 -4.81 10.01
CA THR A 61 -5.98 -4.74 11.35
C THR A 61 -5.74 -3.37 11.97
N VAL A 62 -4.50 -2.87 11.94
CA VAL A 62 -4.17 -1.53 12.44
C VAL A 62 -4.95 -0.42 11.72
N PHE A 63 -5.28 -0.62 10.44
CA PHE A 63 -6.03 0.38 9.69
C PHE A 63 -7.54 0.34 9.94
N LEU A 64 -8.10 -0.86 10.16
CA LEU A 64 -9.55 -1.06 10.30
C LEU A 64 -10.06 -0.89 11.74
N GLY A 65 -9.19 -0.95 12.74
CA GLY A 65 -9.55 -0.81 14.16
C GLY A 65 -8.74 -1.71 15.06
#